data_AF-A0A8J2IFX1-F1
#
_entry.id   AF-A0A8J2IFX1-F1
#
_cell.length_a   1.000
_cell.length_b   1.000
_cell.length_c   1.000
_cell.angle_alpha   90.00
_cell.angle_beta   90.00
_cell.angle_gamma   90.00
#
_symmetry.space_group_name_H-M   'P 1'
#
loop_
_entity.id
_entity.type
_entity.pdbx_description
1 polymer ?
#
loop_
_entity_poly.entity_id
_entity_poly.type
_entity_poly.pdbx_seq_one_letter_code
_entity_poly.pdbx_strand_id
1 'polypeptide(L)'
;MFGKAAIVSALVSAVSAGTILWDGRFNEMTSSSDLDKWSWANQVGNYQYYIHGSGATTKYVNLSPNYKNPGDSGSKQGAKITIDNTAKWNSDMWRTELIPQTKAAINQGTVYYHFSIKRSTTNVPSATNEHQICFFESHFTELKYGWVNGESGTSNTNLQWMVGGQSKWKVDLKADEWHNVAYEINFSSNQVTFWHSTGNNTLVKTAGPFSTSTSSNGADWHLGVLRLPRQGNDGTGAEDWFFSGTYVESGPLTTSVASPAA
;
A
#
# COMPACT_ATOMS: atom_id res chain seq x y z
N MET A 1 1.21 -15.09 62.14
CA MET A 1 0.53 -14.56 60.93
C MET A 1 1.50 -14.69 59.76
N PHE A 2 1.35 -15.73 58.94
CA PHE A 2 2.21 -15.96 57.77
C PHE A 2 1.60 -15.25 56.56
N GLY A 3 2.23 -14.14 56.14
CA GLY A 3 1.83 -13.41 54.95
C GLY A 3 2.15 -14.21 53.69
N LYS A 4 1.11 -14.54 52.91
CA LYS A 4 1.27 -15.16 51.59
C LYS A 4 1.67 -14.10 50.58
N ALA A 5 2.90 -14.17 50.08
CA ALA A 5 3.32 -13.38 48.93
C ALA A 5 2.69 -13.98 47.67
N ALA A 6 1.83 -13.21 46.98
CA ALA A 6 1.29 -13.58 45.69
C ALA A 6 2.32 -13.26 44.60
N ILE A 7 2.88 -14.27 43.95
CA ILE A 7 3.73 -14.11 42.77
C ILE A 7 2.78 -13.95 41.56
N VAL A 8 2.64 -12.74 41.06
CA VAL A 8 1.97 -12.47 39.78
C VAL A 8 2.95 -12.84 38.67
N SER A 9 2.72 -13.98 38.02
CA SER A 9 3.42 -14.34 36.78
C SER A 9 2.87 -13.49 35.65
N ALA A 10 3.64 -12.49 35.22
CA ALA A 10 3.34 -11.77 33.98
C ALA A 10 3.63 -12.71 32.80
N LEU A 11 2.59 -13.28 32.21
CA LEU A 11 2.68 -13.92 30.90
C LEU A 11 2.91 -12.82 29.87
N VAL A 12 4.17 -12.63 29.48
CA VAL A 12 4.50 -11.86 28.28
C VAL A 12 4.00 -12.68 27.11
N SER A 13 2.85 -12.32 26.55
CA SER A 13 2.39 -12.84 25.27
C SER A 13 3.45 -12.49 24.24
N ALA A 14 4.31 -13.45 23.89
CA ALA A 14 5.21 -13.31 22.75
C ALA A 14 4.32 -13.14 21.51
N VAL A 15 4.20 -11.92 21.02
CA VAL A 15 3.55 -11.66 19.73
C VAL A 15 4.39 -12.37 18.69
N SER A 16 3.88 -13.48 18.17
CA SER A 16 4.49 -14.19 17.06
C SER A 16 4.31 -13.33 15.81
N ALA A 17 5.31 -12.50 15.50
CA ALA A 17 5.34 -11.75 14.24
C ALA A 17 5.76 -12.67 13.08
N GLY A 18 5.28 -12.37 11.88
CA GLY A 18 5.69 -13.05 10.66
C GLY A 18 7.16 -12.83 10.31
N THR A 19 7.64 -13.53 9.29
CA THR A 19 8.97 -13.28 8.69
C THR A 19 8.80 -12.32 7.51
N ILE A 20 9.44 -11.14 7.57
CA ILE A 20 9.50 -10.20 6.45
C ILE A 20 10.26 -10.85 5.29
N LEU A 21 9.58 -11.00 4.16
CA LEU A 21 10.14 -11.51 2.90
C LEU A 21 10.75 -10.40 2.05
N TRP A 22 10.17 -9.20 2.12
CA TRP A 22 10.64 -8.02 1.41
C TRP A 22 10.26 -6.76 2.20
N ASP A 23 11.19 -5.81 2.30
CA ASP A 23 11.03 -4.58 3.07
C ASP A 23 11.01 -3.35 2.16
N GLY A 24 9.84 -2.71 2.07
CA GLY A 24 9.61 -1.49 1.30
C GLY A 24 9.57 -0.21 2.13
N ARG A 25 9.96 -0.23 3.41
CA ARG A 25 9.71 0.90 4.33
C ARG A 25 10.61 2.13 4.15
N PHE A 26 11.38 2.17 3.06
CA PHE A 26 12.32 3.26 2.73
C PHE A 26 13.39 3.53 3.81
N ASN A 27 13.63 2.57 4.72
CA ASN A 27 14.55 2.71 5.85
C ASN A 27 16.03 2.81 5.44
N GLU A 28 16.36 2.25 4.28
CA GLU A 28 17.70 2.22 3.69
C GLU A 28 17.94 3.38 2.70
N MET A 29 16.94 4.24 2.49
CA MET A 29 17.03 5.40 1.61
C MET A 29 17.27 6.66 2.42
N THR A 30 18.13 7.54 1.92
CA THR A 30 18.30 8.90 2.45
C THR A 30 17.25 9.85 1.86
N SER A 31 16.89 9.65 0.59
CA SER A 31 15.88 10.42 -0.12
C SER A 31 15.33 9.60 -1.30
N SER A 32 14.29 10.11 -1.97
CA SER A 32 13.72 9.43 -3.13
C SER A 32 14.66 9.36 -4.33
N SER A 33 15.73 10.17 -4.41
CA SER A 33 16.74 10.03 -5.48
C SER A 33 17.52 8.72 -5.39
N ASP A 34 17.45 7.99 -4.27
CA ASP A 34 18.01 6.65 -4.19
C ASP A 34 17.29 5.65 -5.10
N LEU A 35 16.06 5.95 -5.54
CA LEU A 35 15.34 5.18 -6.57
C LEU A 35 16.06 5.20 -7.93
N ASP A 36 16.80 6.29 -8.23
CA ASP A 36 17.52 6.46 -9.50
C ASP A 36 18.74 5.53 -9.62
N LYS A 37 19.12 4.85 -8.54
CA LYS A 37 20.19 3.84 -8.54
C LYS A 37 19.76 2.54 -9.22
N TRP A 38 18.46 2.27 -9.24
CA TRP A 38 17.90 1.10 -9.93
C TRP A 38 17.83 1.36 -11.44
N SER A 39 18.15 0.33 -12.23
CA SER A 39 17.85 0.30 -13.67
C SER A 39 17.70 -1.15 -14.13
N TRP A 40 17.18 -1.37 -15.34
CA TRP A 40 17.14 -2.70 -15.94
C TRP A 40 18.51 -3.37 -16.04
N ALA A 41 19.59 -2.60 -16.21
CA ALA A 41 20.96 -3.12 -16.24
C ALA A 41 21.57 -3.29 -14.84
N ASN A 42 21.00 -2.67 -13.80
CA ASN A 42 21.49 -2.67 -12.43
C ASN A 42 20.32 -2.66 -11.44
N GLN A 43 19.71 -3.83 -11.28
CA GLN A 43 18.51 -4.05 -10.47
C GLN A 43 18.81 -4.10 -8.95
N VAL A 44 19.30 -2.99 -8.40
CA VAL A 44 19.68 -2.83 -6.98
C VAL A 44 18.59 -2.16 -6.15
N GLY A 45 18.71 -2.23 -4.82
CA GLY A 45 17.75 -1.62 -3.90
C GLY A 45 16.45 -2.43 -3.78
N ASN A 46 15.46 -1.84 -3.12
CA ASN A 46 14.23 -2.54 -2.72
C ASN A 46 13.08 -2.32 -3.70
N TYR A 47 13.20 -1.36 -4.61
CA TYR A 47 12.16 -0.98 -5.56
C TYR A 47 12.69 -0.90 -6.98
N GLN A 48 11.89 -1.38 -7.93
CA GLN A 48 11.98 -1.02 -9.33
C GLN A 48 11.25 0.31 -9.52
N TYR A 49 11.86 1.22 -10.26
CA TYR A 49 11.31 2.54 -10.53
C TYR A 49 11.46 2.89 -12.01
N TYR A 50 10.39 2.62 -12.77
CA TYR A 50 10.33 2.93 -14.21
C TYR A 50 8.94 3.39 -14.68
N ILE A 51 7.91 3.25 -13.83
CA ILE A 51 6.53 3.66 -14.13
C ILE A 51 6.31 5.04 -13.52
N HIS A 52 6.79 6.05 -14.24
CA HIS A 52 6.69 7.45 -13.88
C HIS A 52 6.71 8.34 -15.12
N GLY A 53 6.43 9.63 -14.93
CA GLY A 53 6.54 10.64 -15.98
C GLY A 53 7.97 11.04 -16.32
N SER A 54 8.14 11.97 -17.26
CA SER A 54 9.46 12.42 -17.74
C SER A 54 10.21 13.39 -16.81
N GLY A 55 9.58 13.84 -15.73
CA GLY A 55 10.19 14.72 -14.73
C GLY A 55 11.21 14.00 -13.84
N ALA A 56 11.92 14.79 -13.03
CA ALA A 56 12.82 14.23 -12.02
C ALA A 56 12.04 13.44 -10.95
N THR A 57 12.67 12.45 -10.33
CA THR A 57 12.09 11.58 -9.31
C THR A 57 11.43 12.34 -8.15
N THR A 58 12.04 13.44 -7.71
CA THR A 58 11.50 14.32 -6.65
C THR A 58 10.21 15.03 -7.03
N LYS A 59 9.82 15.03 -8.31
CA LYS A 59 8.51 15.49 -8.75
C LYS A 59 7.40 14.51 -8.36
N TYR A 60 7.71 13.22 -8.32
CA TYR A 60 6.73 12.14 -8.21
C TYR A 60 6.81 11.40 -6.87
N VAL A 61 8.00 11.27 -6.29
CA VAL A 61 8.21 10.58 -5.02
C VAL A 61 9.05 11.46 -4.11
N ASN A 62 8.57 11.69 -2.88
CA ASN A 62 9.31 12.42 -1.85
C ASN A 62 9.24 11.66 -0.54
N LEU A 63 10.36 11.58 0.18
CA LEU A 63 10.40 10.89 1.47
C LEU A 63 10.52 11.88 2.63
N SER A 64 9.80 11.61 3.71
CA SER A 64 9.88 12.42 4.94
C SER A 64 9.37 11.66 6.16
N PRO A 65 9.93 11.88 7.35
CA PRO A 65 9.32 11.43 8.62
C PRO A 65 7.88 11.93 8.82
N ASN A 66 7.48 13.03 8.18
CA ASN A 66 6.11 13.57 8.27
C ASN A 66 5.12 12.87 7.33
N TYR A 67 5.60 11.98 6.45
CA TYR A 67 4.77 11.29 5.44
C TYR A 67 4.40 9.87 5.84
N LYS A 68 4.65 9.45 7.10
CA LYS A 68 4.28 8.12 7.60
C LYS A 68 3.17 8.15 8.64
N ASN A 69 2.60 6.97 8.91
CA ASN A 69 1.76 6.76 10.07
C ASN A 69 2.60 7.01 11.34
N PRO A 70 2.22 7.94 12.23
CA PRO A 70 2.97 8.18 13.46
C PRO A 70 2.98 6.96 14.40
N GLY A 71 2.00 6.07 14.30
CA GLY A 71 1.97 4.79 15.03
C GLY A 71 2.96 3.75 14.48
N ASP A 72 3.45 3.92 13.25
CA ASP A 72 4.45 3.02 12.66
C ASP A 72 5.86 3.43 13.08
N SER A 73 6.33 2.87 14.20
CA SER A 73 7.70 3.08 14.67
C SER A 73 8.75 2.32 13.87
N GLY A 74 8.35 1.35 13.04
CA GLY A 74 9.25 0.54 12.21
C GLY A 74 9.70 1.23 10.93
N SER A 75 9.01 2.29 10.49
CA SER A 75 9.42 3.12 9.35
C SER A 75 10.10 4.42 9.80
N LYS A 76 11.27 4.75 9.26
CA LYS A 76 11.99 6.02 9.49
C LYS A 76 11.31 7.20 8.78
N GLN A 77 10.69 6.93 7.64
CA GLN A 77 10.02 7.92 6.80
C GLN A 77 8.85 7.26 6.05
N GLY A 78 7.94 8.08 5.54
CA GLY A 78 6.95 7.64 4.56
C GLY A 78 7.23 8.27 3.20
N ALA A 79 6.50 7.82 2.19
CA ALA A 79 6.56 8.34 0.84
C ALA A 79 5.31 9.16 0.54
N LYS A 80 5.51 10.37 0.01
CA LYS A 80 4.48 11.09 -0.72
C LYS A 80 4.65 10.74 -2.20
N ILE A 81 3.65 10.07 -2.76
CA ILE A 81 3.51 9.76 -4.17
C ILE A 81 2.60 10.81 -4.80
N THR A 82 3.12 11.50 -5.81
CA THR A 82 2.44 12.55 -6.54
C THR A 82 2.16 12.09 -7.97
N ILE A 83 0.93 12.29 -8.43
CA ILE A 83 0.57 12.23 -9.85
C ILE A 83 0.09 13.61 -10.32
N ASP A 84 0.51 14.02 -11.51
CA ASP A 84 0.07 15.25 -12.16
C ASP A 84 -0.05 15.02 -13.67
N ASN A 85 -0.34 16.08 -14.44
CA ASN A 85 -0.48 15.98 -15.89
C ASN A 85 0.79 15.54 -16.66
N THR A 86 1.94 15.47 -15.97
CA THR A 86 3.19 14.96 -16.52
C THR A 86 3.52 13.54 -16.07
N ALA A 87 2.80 12.97 -15.11
CA ALA A 87 2.98 11.60 -14.62
C ALA A 87 2.48 10.56 -15.64
N LYS A 88 2.89 10.69 -16.91
CA LYS A 88 2.48 9.82 -18.01
C LYS A 88 3.67 8.98 -18.44
N TRP A 89 3.57 7.67 -18.26
CA TRP A 89 4.62 6.73 -18.63
C TRP A 89 4.48 6.27 -20.09
N ASN A 90 3.41 5.52 -20.39
CA ASN A 90 3.18 4.91 -21.71
C ASN A 90 1.76 5.10 -22.25
N SER A 91 0.95 5.95 -21.60
CA SER A 91 -0.44 6.22 -21.96
C SER A 91 -0.88 7.59 -21.40
N ASP A 92 -2.16 7.92 -21.57
CA ASP A 92 -2.77 9.11 -20.95
C ASP A 92 -3.16 8.93 -19.47
N MET A 93 -3.03 7.71 -18.94
CA MET A 93 -3.23 7.45 -17.51
C MET A 93 -2.12 8.11 -16.71
N TRP A 94 -2.47 8.69 -15.57
CA TRP A 94 -1.47 9.26 -14.67
C TRP A 94 -0.97 8.17 -13.74
N ARG A 95 0.34 7.93 -13.71
CA ARG A 95 0.97 6.81 -13.03
C ARG A 95 2.26 7.23 -12.35
N THR A 96 2.34 6.93 -11.05
CA THR A 96 3.59 6.90 -10.29
C THR A 96 3.53 5.65 -9.43
N GLU A 97 4.31 4.64 -9.81
CA GLU A 97 4.26 3.31 -9.22
C GLU A 97 5.66 2.77 -8.96
N LEU A 98 5.79 2.08 -7.83
CA LEU A 98 6.98 1.36 -7.39
C LEU A 98 6.66 -0.13 -7.31
N ILE A 99 7.56 -0.98 -7.81
CA ILE A 99 7.38 -2.43 -7.78
C ILE A 99 8.46 -3.05 -6.88
N PRO A 100 8.17 -4.08 -6.07
CA PRO A 100 9.21 -4.79 -5.32
C PRO A 100 10.38 -5.25 -6.21
N GLN A 101 11.60 -4.90 -5.82
CA GLN A 101 12.83 -5.49 -6.34
C GLN A 101 13.28 -6.58 -5.35
N THR A 102 12.94 -7.84 -5.65
CA THR A 102 13.25 -8.96 -4.76
C THR A 102 13.44 -10.27 -5.54
N LYS A 103 14.05 -11.25 -4.87
CA LYS A 103 14.08 -12.66 -5.29
C LYS A 103 13.30 -13.57 -4.34
N ALA A 104 12.74 -13.01 -3.26
CA ALA A 104 11.95 -13.75 -2.29
C ALA A 104 10.63 -14.23 -2.92
N ALA A 105 10.10 -15.33 -2.40
CA ALA A 105 8.86 -15.94 -2.88
C ALA A 105 7.61 -15.18 -2.40
N ILE A 106 7.51 -13.88 -2.72
CA ILE A 106 6.38 -13.03 -2.34
C ILE A 106 5.07 -13.39 -3.07
N ASN A 107 5.13 -14.33 -4.02
CA ASN A 107 4.00 -14.83 -4.81
C ASN A 107 3.69 -16.33 -4.57
N GLN A 108 4.11 -16.89 -3.43
CA GLN A 108 3.90 -18.32 -3.12
C GLN A 108 3.34 -18.54 -1.72
N GLY A 109 2.53 -19.58 -1.55
CA GLY A 109 1.91 -19.92 -0.26
C GLY A 109 0.97 -18.82 0.25
N THR A 110 0.87 -18.68 1.57
CA THR A 110 0.18 -17.55 2.21
C THR A 110 1.18 -16.46 2.57
N VAL A 111 0.93 -15.26 2.08
CA VAL A 111 1.72 -14.05 2.38
C VAL A 111 0.81 -12.87 2.66
N TYR A 112 1.37 -11.86 3.32
CA TYR A 112 0.67 -10.65 3.73
C TYR A 112 1.36 -9.43 3.14
N TYR A 113 0.66 -8.72 2.27
CA TYR A 113 1.13 -7.48 1.66
C TYR A 113 0.64 -6.29 2.48
N HIS A 114 1.55 -5.71 3.26
CA HIS A 114 1.28 -4.58 4.15
C HIS A 114 1.53 -3.26 3.46
N PHE A 115 0.66 -2.29 3.74
CA PHE A 115 0.90 -0.87 3.49
C PHE A 115 -0.10 -0.04 4.29
N SER A 116 0.29 1.18 4.64
CA SER A 116 -0.61 2.20 5.15
C SER A 116 -0.76 3.29 4.11
N ILE A 117 -1.98 3.84 3.97
CA ILE A 117 -2.29 4.90 3.01
C ILE A 117 -3.10 6.03 3.65
N LYS A 118 -2.87 7.26 3.19
CA LYS A 118 -3.61 8.45 3.58
C LYS A 118 -3.66 9.46 2.42
N ARG A 119 -4.66 10.34 2.43
CA ARG A 119 -4.66 11.61 1.66
C ARG A 119 -4.64 12.81 2.60
N SER A 120 -4.24 13.98 2.10
CA SER A 120 -4.33 15.23 2.87
C SER A 120 -5.51 16.11 2.41
N THR A 121 -5.56 17.34 2.92
CA THR A 121 -6.43 18.43 2.44
C THR A 121 -5.80 19.26 1.30
N THR A 122 -4.52 19.03 0.99
CA THR A 122 -3.79 19.63 -0.14
C THR A 122 -3.62 18.60 -1.25
N ASN A 123 -3.69 19.04 -2.52
CA ASN A 123 -3.57 18.16 -3.70
C ASN A 123 -4.48 16.92 -3.56
N VAL A 124 -5.76 17.17 -3.28
CA VAL A 124 -6.73 16.13 -2.96
C VAL A 124 -6.98 15.27 -4.20
N PRO A 125 -6.91 13.93 -4.09
CA PRO A 125 -7.22 13.07 -5.22
C PRO A 125 -8.63 13.30 -5.79
N SER A 126 -8.78 13.19 -7.10
CA SER A 126 -10.06 13.46 -7.75
C SER A 126 -11.11 12.41 -7.37
N ALA A 127 -12.20 12.83 -6.74
CA ALA A 127 -13.31 11.91 -6.47
C ALA A 127 -14.10 11.54 -7.75
N THR A 128 -13.83 12.18 -8.89
CA THR A 128 -14.56 11.99 -10.15
C THR A 128 -13.80 11.14 -11.17
N ASN A 129 -12.53 10.81 -10.92
CA ASN A 129 -11.73 9.91 -11.74
C ASN A 129 -11.51 8.58 -11.01
N GLU A 130 -11.46 7.48 -11.75
CA GLU A 130 -11.10 6.19 -11.18
C GLU A 130 -9.60 6.16 -10.87
N HIS A 131 -9.27 5.75 -9.65
CA HIS A 131 -7.92 5.44 -9.21
C HIS A 131 -7.79 3.96 -8.94
N GLN A 132 -6.67 3.38 -9.33
CA GLN A 132 -6.24 2.01 -9.01
C GLN A 132 -4.98 2.12 -8.16
N ILE A 133 -4.99 1.51 -6.98
CA ILE A 133 -4.06 1.80 -5.90
C ILE A 133 -3.56 0.47 -5.31
N CYS A 134 -2.25 0.33 -5.10
CA CYS A 134 -1.64 -0.88 -4.54
C CYS A 134 -2.09 -2.16 -5.25
N PHE A 135 -2.16 -2.14 -6.57
CA PHE A 135 -2.78 -3.19 -7.39
C PHE A 135 -1.75 -4.21 -7.87
N PHE A 136 -2.18 -5.45 -8.11
CA PHE A 136 -1.41 -6.39 -8.94
C PHE A 136 -1.72 -6.15 -10.42
N GLU A 137 -0.77 -6.43 -11.32
CA GLU A 137 -0.94 -6.25 -12.78
C GLU A 137 -2.19 -6.94 -13.33
N SER A 138 -2.58 -8.09 -12.78
CA SER A 138 -3.80 -8.80 -13.21
C SER A 138 -5.09 -8.27 -12.57
N HIS A 139 -4.99 -7.25 -11.70
CA HIS A 139 -6.08 -6.68 -10.90
C HIS A 139 -6.90 -7.72 -10.10
N PHE A 140 -6.28 -8.84 -9.69
CA PHE A 140 -6.98 -9.85 -8.90
C PHE A 140 -7.41 -9.31 -7.53
N THR A 141 -6.64 -8.38 -6.98
CA THR A 141 -7.00 -7.52 -5.84
C THR A 141 -6.30 -6.18 -5.91
N GLU A 142 -6.96 -5.13 -5.41
CA GLU A 142 -6.47 -3.75 -5.43
C GLU A 142 -7.33 -2.86 -4.52
N LEU A 143 -6.87 -1.64 -4.23
CA LEU A 143 -7.75 -0.57 -3.77
C LEU A 143 -8.17 0.30 -4.96
N LYS A 144 -9.36 0.89 -4.88
CA LYS A 144 -9.83 1.95 -5.79
C LYS A 144 -10.35 3.17 -5.03
N TYR A 145 -10.29 4.32 -5.68
CA TYR A 145 -10.85 5.58 -5.19
C TYR A 145 -11.43 6.41 -6.34
N GLY A 146 -12.36 7.30 -6.03
CA GLY A 146 -13.05 8.11 -7.02
C GLY A 146 -14.09 7.30 -7.79
N TRP A 147 -14.71 7.94 -8.80
CA TRP A 147 -15.77 7.31 -9.57
C TRP A 147 -15.24 6.10 -10.36
N VAL A 148 -15.63 4.90 -9.96
CA VAL A 148 -15.26 3.63 -10.62
C VAL A 148 -16.25 3.32 -11.74
N ASN A 149 -15.75 2.91 -12.91
CA ASN A 149 -16.62 2.65 -14.06
C ASN A 149 -17.72 1.63 -13.72
N GLY A 150 -18.97 1.98 -14.02
CA GLY A 150 -20.16 1.17 -13.75
C GLY A 150 -20.87 1.46 -12.42
N GLU A 151 -20.32 2.30 -11.55
CA GLU A 151 -21.01 2.72 -10.32
C GLU A 151 -21.94 3.93 -10.54
N SER A 152 -22.96 4.07 -9.69
CA SER A 152 -23.92 5.17 -9.78
C SER A 152 -23.31 6.50 -9.31
N GLY A 153 -23.85 7.61 -9.81
CA GLY A 153 -23.40 8.95 -9.48
C GLY A 153 -22.26 9.46 -10.38
N THR A 154 -21.63 10.56 -9.96
CA THR A 154 -20.57 11.23 -10.73
C THR A 154 -19.25 11.36 -9.98
N SER A 155 -19.25 11.02 -8.68
CA SER A 155 -18.09 11.05 -7.80
C SER A 155 -18.25 10.03 -6.68
N ASN A 156 -17.15 9.57 -6.11
CA ASN A 156 -17.16 8.66 -4.97
C ASN A 156 -15.95 8.92 -4.06
N THR A 157 -16.21 9.25 -2.80
CA THR A 157 -15.16 9.56 -1.81
C THR A 157 -14.73 8.34 -1.00
N ASN A 158 -15.25 7.15 -1.31
CA ASN A 158 -14.86 5.94 -0.61
C ASN A 158 -13.53 5.39 -1.15
N LEU A 159 -12.66 4.97 -0.23
CA LEU A 159 -11.64 3.97 -0.50
C LEU A 159 -12.34 2.61 -0.59
N GLN A 160 -12.13 1.90 -1.68
CA GLN A 160 -12.79 0.64 -1.99
C GLN A 160 -11.75 -0.48 -2.11
N TRP A 161 -11.98 -1.63 -1.49
CA TRP A 161 -11.19 -2.83 -1.74
C TRP A 161 -11.89 -3.73 -2.74
N MET A 162 -11.14 -4.10 -3.78
CA MET A 162 -11.64 -4.85 -4.93
C MET A 162 -11.05 -6.27 -4.95
N VAL A 163 -11.87 -7.21 -5.38
CA VAL A 163 -11.47 -8.59 -5.71
C VAL A 163 -12.04 -8.95 -7.08
N GLY A 164 -11.17 -9.23 -8.05
CA GLY A 164 -11.59 -9.51 -9.43
C GLY A 164 -12.45 -8.39 -10.04
N GLY A 165 -12.07 -7.14 -9.79
CA GLY A 165 -12.80 -5.95 -10.25
C GLY A 165 -14.13 -5.66 -9.53
N GLN A 166 -14.49 -6.41 -8.48
CA GLN A 166 -15.72 -6.20 -7.71
C GLN A 166 -15.42 -5.68 -6.31
N SER A 167 -16.11 -4.62 -5.89
CA SER A 167 -15.96 -4.03 -4.55
C SER A 167 -16.48 -5.02 -3.49
N LYS A 168 -15.63 -5.35 -2.51
CA LYS A 168 -15.95 -6.24 -1.38
C LYS A 168 -15.99 -5.53 -0.05
N TRP A 169 -15.40 -4.34 0.02
CA TRP A 169 -15.37 -3.49 1.20
C TRP A 169 -15.17 -2.04 0.75
N LYS A 170 -15.73 -1.09 1.50
CA LYS A 170 -15.49 0.33 1.28
C LYS A 170 -15.67 1.17 2.54
N VAL A 171 -14.98 2.29 2.61
CA VAL A 171 -15.12 3.29 3.67
C VAL A 171 -14.83 4.68 3.10
N ASP A 172 -15.42 5.73 3.66
CA ASP A 172 -15.08 7.11 3.28
C ASP A 172 -13.60 7.39 3.56
N LEU A 173 -12.87 7.89 2.56
CA LEU A 173 -11.45 8.24 2.69
C LEU A 173 -11.34 9.66 3.24
N LYS A 174 -11.25 9.77 4.57
CA LYS A 174 -11.15 11.05 5.26
C LYS A 174 -9.75 11.67 5.09
N ALA A 175 -9.70 12.99 5.16
CA ALA A 175 -8.43 13.70 5.15
C ALA A 175 -7.67 13.35 6.43
N ASP A 176 -6.36 13.15 6.30
CA ASP A 176 -5.44 12.99 7.41
C ASP A 176 -5.68 11.77 8.32
N GLU A 177 -6.56 10.85 7.93
CA GLU A 177 -6.75 9.54 8.56
C GLU A 177 -5.90 8.48 7.86
N TRP A 178 -5.01 7.82 8.60
CA TRP A 178 -4.25 6.68 8.09
C TRP A 178 -5.14 5.44 8.02
N HIS A 179 -5.15 4.77 6.86
CA HIS A 179 -5.75 3.45 6.65
C HIS A 179 -4.63 2.43 6.55
N ASN A 180 -4.56 1.51 7.51
CA ASN A 180 -3.57 0.43 7.52
C ASN A 180 -4.21 -0.78 6.86
N VAL A 181 -3.50 -1.42 5.95
CA VAL A 181 -4.00 -2.52 5.13
C VAL A 181 -3.02 -3.67 5.13
N ALA A 182 -3.55 -4.89 5.22
CA ALA A 182 -2.84 -6.07 4.73
C ALA A 182 -3.74 -6.89 3.79
N TYR A 183 -3.23 -7.20 2.60
CA TYR A 183 -3.81 -8.27 1.78
C TYR A 183 -3.22 -9.60 2.25
N GLU A 184 -4.05 -10.45 2.83
CA GLU A 184 -3.70 -11.85 3.04
C GLU A 184 -4.02 -12.60 1.75
N ILE A 185 -2.98 -13.10 1.08
CA ILE A 185 -3.09 -13.77 -0.21
C ILE A 185 -2.60 -15.19 -0.06
N ASN A 186 -3.46 -16.15 -0.36
CA ASN A 186 -3.08 -17.55 -0.48
C ASN A 186 -2.99 -17.93 -1.96
N PHE A 187 -1.77 -17.94 -2.48
CA PHE A 187 -1.46 -18.28 -3.87
C PHE A 187 -1.73 -19.76 -4.21
N SER A 188 -1.75 -20.65 -3.21
CA SER A 188 -2.04 -22.07 -3.41
C SER A 188 -3.54 -22.37 -3.50
N SER A 189 -4.37 -21.63 -2.77
CA SER A 189 -5.82 -21.83 -2.71
C SER A 189 -6.61 -20.75 -3.45
N ASN A 190 -5.94 -19.84 -4.15
CA ASN A 190 -6.53 -18.78 -4.96
C ASN A 190 -7.52 -17.90 -4.17
N GLN A 191 -7.08 -17.44 -2.99
CA GLN A 191 -7.91 -16.68 -2.06
C GLN A 191 -7.25 -15.40 -1.59
N VAL A 192 -8.07 -14.36 -1.43
CA VAL A 192 -7.66 -13.07 -0.84
C VAL A 192 -8.56 -12.67 0.32
N THR A 193 -7.96 -12.19 1.40
CA THR A 193 -8.61 -11.67 2.60
C THR A 193 -8.11 -10.25 2.86
N PHE A 194 -8.99 -9.39 3.33
CA PHE A 194 -8.67 -7.99 3.63
C PHE A 194 -8.62 -7.76 5.12
N TRP A 195 -7.47 -7.24 5.56
CA TRP A 195 -7.24 -6.78 6.92
C TRP A 195 -7.10 -5.28 6.88
N HIS A 196 -7.80 -4.59 7.79
CA HIS A 196 -7.82 -3.14 7.81
C HIS A 196 -7.95 -2.60 9.23
N SER A 197 -7.36 -1.43 9.46
CA SER A 197 -7.64 -0.56 10.60
C SER A 197 -7.41 0.90 10.22
N THR A 198 -7.76 1.82 11.12
CA THR A 198 -7.40 3.24 10.99
C THR A 198 -6.52 3.73 12.13
N GLY A 199 -5.74 4.77 11.87
CA GLY A 199 -4.85 5.41 12.83
C GLY A 199 -3.84 4.41 13.41
N ASN A 200 -3.83 4.30 14.74
CA ASN A 200 -2.89 3.43 15.46
C ASN A 200 -3.52 2.10 15.91
N ASN A 201 -4.72 1.78 15.44
CA ASN A 201 -5.40 0.55 15.83
C ASN A 201 -4.76 -0.66 15.14
N THR A 202 -4.75 -1.82 15.79
CA THR A 202 -4.30 -3.07 15.17
C THR A 202 -5.21 -3.49 14.03
N LEU A 203 -4.65 -4.08 12.98
CA LEU A 203 -5.39 -4.68 11.87
C LEU A 203 -6.41 -5.72 12.38
N VAL A 204 -7.62 -5.66 11.84
CA VAL A 204 -8.64 -6.69 12.01
C VAL A 204 -9.08 -7.20 10.66
N LYS A 205 -9.48 -8.47 10.60
CA LYS A 205 -10.04 -9.06 9.38
C LYS A 205 -11.39 -8.42 9.11
N THR A 206 -11.48 -7.63 8.05
CA THR A 206 -12.68 -6.86 7.71
C THR A 206 -13.51 -7.53 6.61
N ALA A 207 -12.89 -8.33 5.73
CA ALA A 207 -13.59 -9.05 4.68
C ALA A 207 -12.79 -10.27 4.15
N GLY A 208 -13.50 -11.24 3.56
CA GLY A 208 -12.90 -12.44 2.94
C GLY A 208 -12.76 -13.66 3.89
N PRO A 209 -12.21 -14.79 3.39
CA PRO A 209 -11.56 -14.92 2.09
C PRO A 209 -12.55 -14.93 0.92
N PHE A 210 -12.10 -14.42 -0.23
CA PHE A 210 -12.80 -14.54 -1.52
C PHE A 210 -11.91 -15.24 -2.53
N SER A 211 -12.50 -16.12 -3.34
CA SER A 211 -11.79 -16.78 -4.44
C SER A 211 -11.56 -15.83 -5.61
N THR A 212 -10.34 -15.82 -6.16
CA THR A 212 -9.95 -15.06 -7.36
C THR A 212 -8.67 -15.66 -7.96
N SER A 213 -8.37 -15.38 -9.22
CA SER A 213 -7.14 -15.87 -9.87
C SER A 213 -5.91 -15.12 -9.36
N THR A 214 -5.32 -15.59 -8.25
CA THR A 214 -4.13 -14.99 -7.63
C THR A 214 -2.87 -15.36 -8.42
N SER A 215 -2.68 -14.76 -9.59
CA SER A 215 -1.48 -14.92 -10.41
C SER A 215 -0.57 -13.71 -10.20
N SER A 216 0.68 -13.96 -9.82
CA SER A 216 1.72 -12.95 -9.72
C SER A 216 3.06 -13.53 -10.14
N ASN A 217 3.90 -12.74 -10.81
CA ASN A 217 5.27 -13.11 -11.14
C ASN A 217 6.30 -12.67 -10.07
N GLY A 218 5.85 -12.05 -8.97
CA GLY A 218 6.72 -11.52 -7.91
C GLY A 218 7.34 -10.15 -8.21
N ALA A 219 6.98 -9.53 -9.33
CA ALA A 219 7.46 -8.24 -9.81
C ALA A 219 6.32 -7.46 -10.52
N ASP A 220 5.10 -7.59 -10.01
CA ASP A 220 3.88 -7.07 -10.63
C ASP A 220 2.87 -6.51 -9.61
N TRP A 221 3.33 -6.27 -8.38
CA TRP A 221 2.59 -5.50 -7.39
C TRP A 221 3.03 -4.04 -7.42
N HIS A 222 2.09 -3.15 -7.70
CA HIS A 222 2.32 -1.73 -7.92
C HIS A 222 1.99 -0.93 -6.66
N LEU A 223 2.99 -0.65 -5.84
CA LEU A 223 2.88 0.33 -4.76
C LEU A 223 2.83 1.73 -5.37
N GLY A 224 1.65 2.31 -5.43
CA GLY A 224 1.46 3.62 -6.01
C GLY A 224 0.03 3.79 -6.49
N VAL A 225 -0.12 4.68 -7.47
CA VAL A 225 -1.43 5.08 -7.98
C VAL A 225 -1.40 5.21 -9.50
N LEU A 226 -2.40 4.60 -10.12
CA LEU A 226 -2.84 4.85 -11.49
C LEU A 226 -4.16 5.62 -11.44
N ARG A 227 -4.30 6.70 -12.21
CA ARG A 227 -5.58 7.40 -12.43
C ARG A 227 -5.99 7.30 -13.88
N LEU A 228 -7.21 6.82 -14.12
CA LEU A 228 -7.80 6.77 -15.46
C LEU A 228 -8.26 8.16 -15.91
N PRO A 229 -8.05 8.50 -17.21
CA PRO A 229 -8.63 9.71 -17.76
C PRO A 229 -10.16 9.59 -17.81
N ARG A 230 -10.84 10.73 -17.62
CA ARG A 230 -12.28 10.85 -17.75
C ARG A 230 -12.59 12.20 -18.38
N GLN A 231 -13.17 12.13 -19.58
CA GLN A 231 -13.53 13.32 -20.36
C GLN A 231 -14.32 14.32 -19.51
N GLY A 232 -13.87 15.57 -19.50
CA GLY A 232 -14.46 16.67 -18.73
C GLY A 232 -14.13 16.69 -17.23
N ASN A 233 -13.35 15.72 -16.73
CA ASN A 233 -12.99 15.61 -15.31
C ASN A 233 -11.47 15.63 -15.05
N ASP A 234 -10.66 15.46 -16.10
CA ASP A 234 -9.19 15.48 -16.04
C ASP A 234 -8.64 16.89 -15.75
N GLY A 235 -8.85 17.36 -14.52
CA GLY A 235 -8.18 18.56 -14.02
C GLY A 235 -6.66 18.41 -14.11
N THR A 236 -5.94 19.54 -14.07
CA THR A 236 -4.47 19.59 -14.16
C THR A 236 -3.76 19.64 -12.81
N GLY A 237 -4.52 19.73 -11.71
CA GLY A 237 -3.97 19.77 -10.36
C GLY A 237 -3.25 18.48 -10.00
N ALA A 238 -2.13 18.61 -9.28
CA ALA A 238 -1.43 17.46 -8.72
C ALA A 238 -2.29 16.79 -7.64
N GLU A 239 -2.09 15.49 -7.47
CA GLU A 239 -2.72 14.69 -6.43
C GLU A 239 -1.64 14.01 -5.59
N ASP A 240 -1.74 14.15 -4.27
CA ASP A 240 -0.77 13.62 -3.32
C ASP A 240 -1.36 12.46 -2.48
N TRP A 241 -0.65 11.34 -2.50
CA TRP A 241 -0.95 10.13 -1.75
C TRP A 241 0.21 9.80 -0.81
N PHE A 242 -0.09 9.47 0.44
CA PHE A 242 0.93 9.21 1.46
C PHE A 242 0.94 7.74 1.82
N PHE A 243 2.13 7.12 1.81
CA PHE A 243 2.35 5.71 2.06
C PHE A 243 3.41 5.48 3.14
N SER A 244 3.23 4.45 3.97
CA SER A 244 4.24 3.98 4.93
C SER A 244 3.95 2.54 5.37
N GLY A 245 4.85 1.94 6.15
CA GLY A 245 4.66 0.58 6.67
C GLY A 245 4.52 -0.46 5.55
N THR A 246 5.21 -0.26 4.42
CA THR A 246 5.10 -1.13 3.25
C THR A 246 6.10 -2.28 3.32
N TYR A 247 5.61 -3.52 3.41
CA TYR A 247 6.44 -4.71 3.41
C TYR A 247 5.60 -5.94 3.04
N VAL A 248 6.26 -7.07 2.76
CA VAL A 248 5.60 -8.36 2.59
C VAL A 248 6.13 -9.32 3.65
N GLU A 249 5.25 -10.04 4.34
CA GLU A 249 5.64 -11.07 5.30
C GLU A 249 4.96 -12.42 5.02
N SER A 250 5.49 -13.47 5.65
CA SER A 250 4.93 -14.81 5.67
C SER A 250 4.80 -15.32 7.11
N GLY A 251 4.05 -16.41 7.31
CA GLY A 251 3.80 -16.96 8.65
C GLY A 251 2.61 -16.28 9.32
N PRO A 252 2.62 -16.06 10.65
CA PRO A 252 1.55 -15.34 11.33
C PRO A 252 1.53 -13.86 10.93
N LEU A 253 0.33 -13.29 10.74
CA LEU A 253 0.13 -11.87 10.45
C LEU A 253 0.55 -11.00 11.64
N THR A 254 1.42 -10.02 11.38
CA THR A 254 1.66 -8.89 12.26
C THR A 254 0.48 -7.91 12.20
N THR A 255 -0.37 -7.89 13.23
CA THR A 255 -1.54 -6.98 13.26
C THR A 255 -1.21 -5.59 13.80
N SER A 256 -0.06 -5.41 14.45
CA SER A 256 0.40 -4.11 14.94
C SER A 256 0.75 -3.19 13.78
N VAL A 257 0.37 -1.91 13.87
CA VAL A 257 0.81 -0.86 12.93
C VAL A 257 2.27 -0.46 13.14
N ALA A 258 2.80 -0.68 14.35
CA ALA A 258 4.22 -0.59 14.60
C ALA A 258 4.87 -1.79 13.92
N SER A 259 5.31 -1.58 12.67
CA SER A 259 5.89 -2.64 11.83
C SER A 259 7.06 -3.32 12.56
N PRO A 260 7.30 -4.63 12.35
CA PRO A 260 8.38 -5.35 13.03
C PRO A 260 9.73 -4.66 12.80
N ALA A 261 10.67 -4.74 13.76
CA ALA A 261 12.03 -4.27 13.48
C ALA A 261 12.59 -5.01 12.25
N ALA A 262 13.28 -4.27 11.37
CA ALA A 262 14.03 -4.86 10.26
C ALA A 262 15.20 -5.69 10.77
#